data_AF-A0A7Y2X4U3-F1
#
_entry.id   AF-A0A7Y2X4U3-F1
#
_cell.length_a   1.000
_cell.length_b   1.000
_cell.length_c   1.000
_cell.angle_alpha   90.00
_cell.angle_beta   90.00
_cell.angle_gamma   90.00
#
_symmetry.space_group_name_H-M   'P 1'
#
loop_
_entity.id
_entity.type
_entity.pdbx_description
1 polymer ?
#
loop_
_entity_poly.entity_id
_entity_poly.type
_entity_poly.pdbx_seq_one_letter_code
_entity_poly.pdbx_strand_id
1 'polypeptide(L)' 'MSDPKETILEIDLGALEHNYHFLKSRLNPNTKFLAVVKAFAYGSEAIAIAKKMEALGVDYFAVAYTKEGAILRDQGIT' A
#
# COMPACT_ATOMS: atom_id res chain seq x y z
N MET A 1 -22.64 -9.24 -9.32
CA MET A 1 -23.22 -7.94 -9.73
C MET A 1 -23.79 -7.32 -8.48
N SER A 2 -23.21 -6.21 -8.02
CA SER A 2 -23.66 -5.47 -6.84
C SER A 2 -25.01 -4.79 -7.11
N ASP A 3 -25.87 -4.77 -6.09
CA ASP A 3 -27.17 -4.10 -6.10
C ASP A 3 -26.97 -2.57 -6.17
N PRO A 4 -27.56 -1.83 -7.13
CA PRO A 4 -27.25 -0.42 -7.40
C PRO A 4 -27.68 0.60 -6.34
N LYS A 5 -27.80 0.21 -5.06
CA LYS A 5 -28.19 1.09 -3.93
C LYS A 5 -27.10 1.34 -2.89
N GLU A 6 -25.90 0.79 -3.05
CA GLU A 6 -24.84 0.91 -2.03
C GLU A 6 -23.77 1.94 -2.43
N THR A 7 -23.32 2.74 -1.45
CA THR A 7 -22.12 3.58 -1.60
C THR A 7 -20.90 2.67 -1.58
N ILE A 8 -20.11 2.71 -2.65
CA ILE A 8 -18.92 1.88 -2.82
C ILE A 8 -17.63 2.72 -2.76
N LEU A 9 -16.57 2.13 -2.22
CA LEU A 9 -15.20 2.60 -2.35
C LEU A 9 -14.44 1.60 -3.21
N GLU A 10 -13.97 2.04 -4.38
CA GLU A 10 -13.20 1.21 -5.30
C GLU A 10 -11.72 1.63 -5.23
N ILE A 11 -10.83 0.66 -5.09
CA ILE A 11 -9.38 0.88 -4.98
C ILE A 11 -8.70 0.18 -6.15
N ASP A 12 -8.09 0.96 -7.04
CA ASP A 12 -7.35 0.44 -8.19
C ASP A 12 -5.89 0.12 -7.83
N LEU A 13 -5.60 -1.17 -7.65
CA LEU A 13 -4.25 -1.66 -7.37
C LEU A 13 -3.33 -1.63 -8.61
N GLY A 14 -3.88 -1.55 -9.83
CA GLY A 14 -3.13 -1.34 -11.06
C GLY A 14 -2.60 0.09 -11.16
N ALA A 15 -3.41 1.08 -10.76
CA ALA A 15 -2.95 2.46 -10.63
C ALA A 15 -1.85 2.61 -9.57
N LEU A 16 -1.96 1.88 -8.45
CA LEU A 16 -0.91 1.84 -7.41
C LEU A 16 0.42 1.29 -7.96
N GLU A 17 0.37 0.19 -8.71
CA GLU A 17 1.54 -0.40 -9.36
C GLU A 17 2.17 0.54 -10.39
N HIS A 18 1.36 1.17 -11.23
CA HIS A 18 1.82 2.18 -12.18
C HIS A 18 2.58 3.30 -11.48
N ASN A 19 2.02 3.84 -10.40
CA ASN A 19 2.64 4.91 -9.61
C ASN A 19 3.97 4.46 -8.99
N TYR A 20 4.02 3.25 -8.44
CA TYR A 20 5.24 2.68 -7.88
C TYR A 20 6.35 2.59 -8.94
N HIS A 21 6.06 2.01 -10.10
CA HIS A 21 7.06 1.88 -11.18
C HIS A 21 7.50 3.22 -11.73
N PHE A 22 6.56 4.15 -11.92
CA PHE A 22 6.89 5.51 -12.34
C PHE A 22 7.86 6.15 -11.35
N LEU A 23 7.54 6.15 -10.05
CA LEU A 23 8.40 6.76 -9.03
C LEU A 23 9.75 6.04 -8.93
N LYS A 24 9.78 4.71 -8.94
CA LYS A 24 11.03 3.92 -8.90
C LYS A 24 11.93 4.24 -10.10
N SER A 25 11.36 4.48 -11.29
CA SER A 25 12.12 4.87 -12.49
C SER A 25 12.81 6.24 -12.38
N ARG A 26 12.37 7.10 -11.45
CA ARG A 26 12.96 8.43 -11.19
C ARG A 26 14.07 8.39 -10.15
N LEU A 27 14.28 7.26 -9.50
CA LEU A 27 15.26 7.09 -8.44
C LEU A 27 16.57 6.52 -9.00
N ASN A 28 17.68 6.77 -8.29
CA ASN A 28 18.92 6.06 -8.55
C ASN A 28 18.72 4.56 -8.23
N PRO A 29 19.45 3.64 -8.90
CA PRO A 29 19.24 2.19 -8.75
C PRO A 29 19.31 1.68 -7.30
N ASN A 30 20.12 2.31 -6.46
CA ASN A 30 20.33 1.90 -5.06
C ASN A 30 19.45 2.65 -4.06
N THR A 31 18.57 3.55 -4.52
CA THR A 31 17.68 4.28 -3.63
C THR A 31 16.54 3.38 -3.18
N LYS A 32 16.45 3.21 -1.86
CA LYS A 32 15.39 2.47 -1.19
C LYS A 32 14.06 3.22 -1.28
N PHE A 33 12.97 2.48 -1.38
CA PHE A 33 11.61 2.96 -1.47
C PHE A 33 10.87 2.66 -0.16
N LEU A 34 10.28 3.68 0.46
CA LEU A 34 9.50 3.57 1.69
C LEU A 34 8.02 3.80 1.35
N ALA A 35 7.19 2.75 1.42
CA ALA A 35 5.74 2.89 1.32
C ALA A 35 5.17 3.37 2.65
N VAL A 36 4.73 4.63 2.70
CA VAL A 36 4.00 5.14 3.85
C VAL A 36 2.55 4.67 3.73
N VAL A 37 2.04 3.90 4.71
CA VAL A 37 0.68 3.33 4.71
C VAL A 37 -0.12 3.68 5.98
N LYS A 38 0.27 4.78 6.65
CA LYS A 38 -0.43 5.33 7.82
C LYS A 38 -1.90 5.67 7.53
N ALA A 39 -2.71 5.76 8.60
CA ALA A 39 -4.13 6.12 8.54
C ALA A 39 -4.92 5.21 7.59
N PHE A 40 -4.77 3.89 7.74
CA PHE A 40 -5.40 2.88 6.87
C PHE A 40 -5.03 3.09 5.39
N ALA A 41 -3.75 3.33 5.09
CA ALA A 41 -3.27 3.74 3.79
C ALA A 41 -4.08 4.94 3.22
N TYR A 42 -4.09 6.04 3.98
CA TYR A 42 -4.74 7.29 3.60
C TYR A 42 -6.27 7.18 3.42
N GLY A 43 -6.94 6.44 4.30
CA GLY A 43 -8.40 6.25 4.29
C GLY A 43 -8.89 5.20 3.29
N SER A 44 -7.97 4.37 2.79
CA SER A 44 -8.24 3.28 1.86
C SER A 44 -8.24 1.94 2.61
N GLU A 45 -7.57 0.92 2.08
CA GLU A 45 -7.43 -0.40 2.67
C GLU A 45 -5.92 -0.72 2.83
N ALA A 46 -5.43 -0.66 4.08
CA ALA A 46 -3.99 -0.75 4.35
C ALA A 46 -3.39 -2.12 4.03
N ILE A 47 -4.14 -3.21 4.21
CA ILE A 47 -3.62 -4.57 4.05
C ILE A 47 -3.50 -4.91 2.57
N ALA A 48 -4.50 -4.60 1.76
CA ALA A 48 -4.48 -4.79 0.31
C ALA A 48 -3.37 -3.95 -0.33
N ILE A 49 -3.22 -2.70 0.10
CA ILE A 49 -2.14 -1.81 -0.36
C ILE A 49 -0.78 -2.35 0.07
N ALA A 50 -0.61 -2.75 1.33
CA ALA A 50 0.66 -3.29 1.83
C ALA A 50 1.05 -4.58 1.09
N LYS A 51 0.13 -5.54 0.91
CA LYS A 51 0.38 -6.77 0.15
C LYS A 51 0.79 -6.48 -1.29
N LYS A 52 0.12 -5.51 -1.94
CA LYS A 52 0.47 -5.10 -3.30
C LYS A 52 1.87 -4.49 -3.36
N MET A 53 2.21 -3.59 -2.43
CA MET A 53 3.54 -2.95 -2.37
C MET A 53 4.66 -3.93 -2.03
N GLU A 54 4.41 -4.89 -1.14
CA GLU A 54 5.34 -5.99 -0.82
C GLU A 54 5.60 -6.85 -2.06
N ALA A 55 4.55 -7.26 -2.78
CA ALA A 55 4.68 -8.01 -4.03
C ALA A 55 5.45 -7.24 -5.13
N LEU A 56 5.39 -5.90 -5.11
CA LEU A 56 6.17 -5.03 -6.00
C LEU A 56 7.63 -4.81 -5.56
N GLY A 57 8.00 -5.33 -4.39
CA GLY A 57 9.37 -5.25 -3.87
C GLY A 57 9.71 -3.91 -3.21
N VAL A 58 8.77 -3.29 -2.51
CA VAL A 58 9.09 -2.11 -1.69
C VAL A 58 10.10 -2.47 -0.60
N ASP A 59 11.02 -1.56 -0.30
CA ASP A 59 12.09 -1.82 0.66
C ASP A 59 11.63 -1.72 2.13
N TYR A 60 10.67 -0.83 2.41
CA TYR A 60 10.18 -0.57 3.76
C TYR A 60 8.72 -0.10 3.77
N PHE A 61 8.07 -0.27 4.92
CA PHE A 61 6.81 0.37 5.27
C PHE A 61 6.98 1.41 6.38
N ALA A 62 6.20 2.48 6.33
CA ALA A 62 6.07 3.44 7.42
C ALA A 62 4.60 3.63 7.83
N VAL A 63 4.37 3.72 9.14
CA VAL A 63 3.07 3.91 9.79
C VAL A 63 3.17 5.05 10.81
N ALA A 64 2.04 5.58 11.28
CA ALA A 64 2.02 6.65 12.27
C ALA A 64 2.10 6.12 13.71
N TYR A 65 1.47 4.96 13.99
CA TYR A 65 1.40 4.39 15.33
C TYR A 65 1.84 2.92 15.34
N THR A 66 2.38 2.47 16.48
CA THR A 66 2.83 1.09 16.68
C THR A 66 1.73 0.06 16.40
N LYS A 67 0.48 0.37 16.73
CA LYS A 67 -0.69 -0.49 16.46
C LYS A 67 -0.90 -0.75 14.97
N GLU A 68 -0.70 0.25 14.11
CA GLU A 68 -0.80 0.06 12.65
C GLU A 68 0.30 -0.89 12.16
N GLY A 69 1.51 -0.76 12.70
CA GLY A 69 2.62 -1.67 12.39
C GLY A 69 2.36 -3.10 12.86
N ALA A 70 1.81 -3.28 14.06
CA ALA A 70 1.42 -4.60 14.57
C ALA A 70 0.39 -5.28 13.67
N ILE A 71 -0.63 -4.54 13.20
CA ILE A 71 -1.64 -5.05 12.27
C ILE A 71 -1.00 -5.55 10.96
N LEU A 72 -0.01 -4.85 10.41
CA LEU A 72 0.70 -5.32 9.21
C LEU A 72 1.41 -6.65 9.47
N ARG A 73 2.06 -6.79 10.64
CA ARG A 73 2.77 -8.02 11.03
C ARG A 73 1.81 -9.19 11.25
N ASP A 74 0.70 -8.96 11.93
CA ASP A 74 -0.34 -9.97 12.15
C ASP A 74 -0.96 -10.47 10.85
N GLN A 75 -0.92 -9.65 9.78
CA GLN A 75 -1.40 -10.00 8.44
C GLN A 75 -0.30 -10.60 7.52
N GLY A 76 0.89 -10.87 8.08
CA GLY A 76 1.97 -11.56 7.39
C GLY A 76 2.85 -10.68 6.49
N ILE A 77 2.78 -9.35 6.60
CA ILE A 77 3.70 -8.45 5.89
C ILE A 77 5.09 -8.53 6.53
N THR A 78 6.12 -8.79 5.72
CA THR A 78 7.50 -9.07 6.13
C THR A 78 8.49 -7.96 5.82
#